data_AF-A0AA38IVQ7-F1
#
_entry.id   AF-A0AA38IVQ7-F1
#
_cell.length_a   1.000
_cell.length_b   1.000
_cell.length_c   1.000
_cell.angle_alpha   90.00
_cell.angle_beta   90.00
_cell.angle_gamma   90.00
#
_symmetry.space_group_name_H-M   'P 1'
#
loop_
_entity.id
_entity.type
_entity.pdbx_description
1 polymer ?
#
loop_
_entity_poly.entity_id
_entity_poly.type
_entity_poly.pdbx_seq_one_letter_code
_entity_poly.pdbx_strand_id
1 'polypeptide(L)'
;MTFLLFQIHTIAQDYEVTEIQCTFGSGNNVGSRDSILAKLRKPDGFKGNPLFADDRGVDPEKDHVCQIRPDVSDPTGLKYNLKITDFGRCGVLKRNGFVHVRVWFPQFPGVVMQSDQELIIMCKPPEPTVIENKAAGFAGSFPHGARVSGVVEETPGRLEYEVALYKEAPAARISNITSSELPVDQAVPIGTKLQLRARISPESAWKYVKLMEVTVSPDPDDPHMIGSVALVKDGLV
;
A
#
# COMPACT_ATOMS: atom_id res chain seq x y z
N MET A 1 51.10 -11.96 29.14
CA MET A 1 50.74 -11.66 27.75
C MET A 1 49.23 -11.45 27.72
N THR A 2 48.80 -10.19 27.84
CA THR A 2 47.40 -9.82 28.08
C THR A 2 46.74 -9.56 26.74
N PHE A 3 45.80 -10.42 26.33
CA PHE A 3 45.01 -10.25 25.11
C PHE A 3 43.86 -9.27 25.40
N LEU A 4 43.94 -8.07 24.83
CA LEU A 4 42.83 -7.12 24.79
C LEU A 4 41.87 -7.53 23.67
N LEU A 5 40.71 -8.07 24.05
CA LEU A 5 39.56 -8.25 23.16
C LEU A 5 38.94 -6.87 22.88
N PHE A 6 39.23 -6.29 21.72
CA PHE A 6 38.45 -5.17 21.20
C PHE A 6 37.07 -5.69 20.79
N GLN A 7 36.02 -5.30 21.54
CA GLN A 7 34.65 -5.46 21.07
C GLN A 7 34.40 -4.49 19.91
N ILE A 8 34.33 -5.03 18.71
CA ILE A 8 33.88 -4.32 17.52
C ILE A 8 32.37 -4.12 17.69
N HIS A 9 31.94 -2.92 18.06
CA HIS A 9 30.54 -2.52 17.95
C HIS A 9 30.20 -2.42 16.47
N THR A 10 29.46 -3.39 15.94
CA THR A 10 28.81 -3.26 14.64
C THR A 10 27.68 -2.24 14.80
N ILE A 11 27.96 -0.98 14.47
CA ILE A 11 26.93 0.05 14.35
C ILE A 11 26.12 -0.34 13.11
N ALA A 12 24.89 -0.82 13.31
CA ALA A 12 23.96 -0.99 12.21
C ALA A 12 23.79 0.36 11.51
N GLN A 13 24.00 0.40 10.19
CA GLN A 13 23.80 1.61 9.41
C GLN A 13 22.28 1.79 9.22
N ASP A 14 21.66 2.51 10.15
CA ASP A 14 20.21 2.74 10.14
C ASP A 14 19.86 3.88 9.18
N TYR A 15 19.49 3.51 7.95
CA TYR A 15 18.81 4.38 7.02
C TYR A 15 17.32 4.34 7.30
N GLU A 16 16.67 5.50 7.26
CA GLU A 16 15.24 5.60 7.53
C GLU A 16 14.53 6.24 6.33
N VAL A 17 13.45 5.61 5.88
CA VAL A 17 12.53 6.18 4.89
C VAL A 17 11.14 6.24 5.50
N THR A 18 10.56 7.42 5.56
CA THR A 18 9.24 7.67 6.15
C THR A 18 8.37 8.52 5.23
N GLU A 19 7.07 8.56 5.53
CA GLU A 19 6.09 9.43 4.84
C GLU A 19 6.09 9.27 3.30
N ILE A 20 6.24 8.02 2.82
CA ILE A 20 6.20 7.72 1.38
C ILE A 20 4.78 7.99 0.86
N GLN A 21 4.66 8.89 -0.10
CA GLN A 21 3.42 9.21 -0.79
C GLN A 21 3.65 9.14 -2.30
N CYS A 22 2.82 8.38 -2.99
CA CYS A 22 2.91 8.18 -4.42
C CYS A 22 1.58 8.50 -5.08
N THR A 23 1.60 9.45 -6.01
CA THR A 23 0.44 9.81 -6.83
C THR A 23 0.69 9.38 -8.27
N PHE A 24 -0.31 8.76 -8.87
CA PHE A 24 -0.26 8.28 -10.24
C PHE A 24 -1.26 9.09 -11.06
N GLY A 25 -0.78 9.78 -12.09
CA GLY A 25 -1.62 10.49 -13.03
C GLY A 25 -2.34 9.51 -13.94
N SER A 26 -3.64 9.32 -13.74
CA SER A 26 -4.47 8.49 -14.62
C SER A 26 -4.81 9.28 -15.89
N GLY A 27 -4.56 8.69 -17.06
CA GLY A 27 -4.75 9.32 -18.36
C GLY A 27 -6.20 9.70 -18.63
N ASN A 28 -6.55 10.96 -18.37
CA ASN A 28 -7.59 11.78 -19.02
C ASN A 28 -7.91 13.07 -18.25
N ASN A 29 -7.39 13.24 -17.03
CA ASN A 29 -7.54 14.50 -16.30
C ASN A 29 -6.32 15.40 -16.51
N VAL A 30 -6.56 16.60 -17.05
CA VAL A 30 -5.57 17.67 -17.37
C VAL A 30 -4.94 18.30 -16.11
N GLY A 31 -4.69 17.53 -15.05
CA GLY A 31 -4.18 18.04 -13.78
C GLY A 31 -3.55 17.01 -12.83
N SER A 32 -3.75 15.70 -13.02
CA SER A 32 -3.10 14.70 -12.15
C SER A 32 -1.69 14.41 -12.67
N ARG A 33 -0.66 14.93 -11.98
CA ARG A 33 0.75 14.66 -12.28
C ARG A 33 1.25 13.48 -11.45
N ASP A 34 2.07 12.64 -12.07
CA ASP A 34 2.83 11.59 -11.39
C ASP A 34 3.70 12.23 -10.30
N SER A 35 3.70 11.72 -9.07
CA SER A 35 4.65 12.18 -8.06
C SER A 35 5.03 11.13 -7.02
N ILE A 36 6.27 11.22 -6.54
CA ILE A 36 6.77 10.49 -5.37
C ILE A 36 7.27 11.53 -4.38
N LEU A 37 6.76 11.47 -3.15
CA LEU A 37 7.25 12.23 -2.00
C LEU A 37 7.71 11.25 -0.93
N ALA A 38 8.83 11.53 -0.27
CA ALA A 38 9.25 10.75 0.89
C ALA A 38 10.19 11.59 1.77
N LYS A 39 10.30 11.23 3.04
CA LYS A 39 11.35 11.71 3.93
C LYS A 39 12.43 10.66 4.05
N LEU A 40 13.67 11.08 3.83
CA LEU A 40 14.85 10.24 3.92
C LEU A 40 15.69 10.70 5.10
N ARG A 41 16.36 9.76 5.78
CA ARG A 41 17.35 10.07 6.82
C ARG A 41 18.62 9.29 6.55
N LYS A 42 19.75 10.00 6.52
CA LYS A 42 21.08 9.37 6.42
C LYS A 42 21.58 8.94 7.80
N PRO A 43 22.43 7.90 7.89
CA PRO A 43 23.04 7.48 9.14
C PRO A 43 24.02 8.52 9.68
N ASP A 44 24.26 8.45 10.98
CA ASP A 44 25.26 9.28 11.64
C ASP A 44 26.66 9.06 11.05
N GLY A 45 27.40 10.14 10.80
CA GLY A 45 28.77 10.09 10.26
C GLY A 45 28.87 10.07 8.73
N PHE A 46 27.75 9.96 7.99
CA PHE A 46 27.75 10.09 6.52
C PHE A 46 27.85 11.55 6.09
N LYS A 47 28.92 11.87 5.35
CA LYS A 47 29.21 13.25 4.93
C LYS A 47 28.61 13.62 3.58
N GLY A 48 28.37 12.63 2.72
CA GLY A 48 27.78 12.86 1.40
C GLY A 48 26.29 13.22 1.47
N ASN A 49 25.83 13.94 0.44
CA ASN A 49 24.41 14.21 0.21
C ASN A 49 23.80 13.09 -0.64
N PRO A 50 22.52 12.75 -0.43
CA PRO A 50 21.82 11.75 -1.21
C PRO A 50 21.72 12.14 -2.70
N LEU A 51 21.84 11.15 -3.58
CA LEU A 51 21.83 11.32 -5.03
C LEU A 51 20.95 10.25 -5.69
N PHE A 52 20.39 10.54 -6.87
CA PHE A 52 19.71 9.54 -7.69
C PHE A 52 20.73 8.56 -8.27
N ALA A 53 20.53 7.26 -8.04
CA ALA A 53 21.49 6.24 -8.48
C ALA A 53 21.50 6.07 -10.01
N ASP A 54 20.31 6.11 -10.61
CA ASP A 54 20.08 5.81 -12.02
C ASP A 54 20.07 7.08 -12.91
N ASP A 55 20.19 8.28 -12.33
CA ASP A 55 20.29 9.56 -13.05
C ASP A 55 21.26 10.53 -12.37
N ARG A 56 22.55 10.34 -12.64
CA ARG A 56 23.66 11.09 -12.01
C ARG A 56 23.92 12.47 -12.62
N GLY A 57 23.28 12.79 -13.74
CA GLY A 57 23.44 14.08 -14.43
C GLY A 57 22.57 15.19 -13.83
N VAL A 58 21.59 14.82 -13.01
CA VAL A 58 20.66 15.73 -12.36
C VAL A 58 21.21 16.22 -11.03
N ASP A 59 21.15 17.53 -10.81
CA ASP A 59 21.46 18.16 -9.52
C ASP A 59 20.19 18.19 -8.64
N PRO A 60 20.09 17.34 -7.60
CA PRO A 60 18.87 17.19 -6.81
C PRO A 60 18.53 18.42 -5.96
N GLU A 61 19.45 19.35 -5.75
CA GLU A 61 19.16 20.57 -5.00
C GLU A 61 18.53 21.64 -5.90
N LYS A 62 18.96 21.71 -7.16
CA LYS A 62 18.56 22.77 -8.11
C LYS A 62 17.41 22.39 -9.02
N ASP A 63 17.27 21.11 -9.36
CA ASP A 63 16.28 20.66 -10.34
C ASP A 63 14.83 20.88 -9.85
N HIS A 64 13.91 21.14 -10.77
CA HIS A 64 12.51 21.41 -10.47
C HIS A 64 11.63 20.16 -10.38
N VAL A 65 12.08 19.06 -10.99
CA VAL A 65 11.35 17.79 -11.12
C VAL A 65 11.93 16.73 -10.19
N CYS A 66 13.25 16.67 -10.08
CA CYS A 66 14.00 15.66 -9.34
C CYS A 66 14.68 16.29 -8.13
N GLN A 67 14.01 16.32 -6.98
CA GLN A 67 14.47 17.04 -5.81
C GLN A 67 14.84 16.10 -4.66
N ILE A 68 16.03 16.30 -4.11
CA ILE A 68 16.42 15.75 -2.80
C ILE A 68 17.07 16.88 -2.02
N ARG A 69 16.31 17.48 -1.09
CA ARG A 69 16.75 18.69 -0.37
C ARG A 69 16.84 18.42 1.12
N PRO A 70 17.84 18.98 1.82
CA PRO A 70 17.90 18.88 3.27
C PRO A 70 16.64 19.48 3.90
N ASP A 71 16.16 18.85 4.96
CA ASP A 71 15.03 19.36 5.72
C ASP A 71 15.49 20.53 6.60
N VAL A 72 15.04 21.75 6.26
CA VAL A 72 15.40 22.98 6.98
C VAL A 72 14.88 22.97 8.42
N SER A 73 13.84 22.16 8.70
CA SER A 73 13.30 22.01 10.05
C SER A 73 14.12 21.08 10.94
N ASP A 74 15.07 20.33 10.37
CA ASP A 74 15.90 19.38 11.10
C ASP A 74 17.27 19.98 11.47
N PRO A 75 17.52 20.29 12.75
CA PRO A 75 18.80 20.83 13.20
C PRO A 75 19.95 19.83 13.09
N THR A 76 19.66 18.52 12.95
CA THR A 76 20.70 17.49 12.82
C THR A 76 21.32 17.45 11.43
N GLY A 77 20.63 17.99 10.42
CA GLY A 77 21.08 17.95 9.02
C GLY A 77 21.16 16.54 8.44
N LEU A 78 20.43 15.58 9.03
CA LEU A 78 20.41 14.19 8.61
C LEU A 78 19.18 13.84 7.77
N LYS A 79 18.12 14.64 7.88
CA LYS A 79 16.87 14.45 7.14
C LYS A 79 16.84 15.21 5.83
N TYR A 80 16.22 14.58 4.83
CA TYR A 80 16.06 15.09 3.49
C TYR A 80 14.64 14.84 2.99
N ASN A 81 14.11 15.79 2.23
CA ASN A 81 12.85 15.68 1.53
C ASN A 81 13.09 15.25 0.09
N LEU A 82 12.60 14.08 -0.28
CA LEU A 82 12.56 13.58 -1.65
C LEU A 82 11.26 14.05 -2.32
N LYS A 83 11.38 14.60 -3.51
CA LYS A 83 10.25 14.96 -4.37
C LYS A 83 10.58 14.68 -5.83
N ILE A 84 9.75 13.86 -6.46
CA ILE A 84 9.78 13.56 -7.90
C ILE A 84 8.43 13.91 -8.47
N THR A 85 8.36 14.66 -9.56
CA THR A 85 7.08 15.07 -10.19
C THR A 85 6.88 14.51 -11.60
N ASP A 86 7.80 13.68 -12.08
CA ASP A 86 7.71 13.01 -13.39
C ASP A 86 8.46 11.68 -13.32
N PHE A 87 7.75 10.58 -13.60
CA PHE A 87 8.34 9.24 -13.60
C PHE A 87 9.13 8.91 -14.87
N GLY A 88 9.15 9.79 -15.88
CA GLY A 88 10.05 9.69 -17.03
C GLY A 88 11.48 10.17 -16.74
N ARG A 89 11.74 10.69 -15.53
CA ARG A 89 13.00 11.34 -15.14
C ARG A 89 13.56 10.75 -13.83
N CYS A 90 14.72 11.25 -13.39
CA CYS A 90 15.33 10.95 -12.09
C CYS A 90 15.71 9.46 -11.90
N GLY A 91 15.81 8.70 -13.00
CA GLY A 91 16.10 7.27 -12.96
C GLY A 91 14.95 6.41 -12.44
N VAL A 92 13.71 6.92 -12.49
CA VAL A 92 12.52 6.16 -12.09
C VAL A 92 12.23 5.05 -13.10
N LEU A 93 12.02 3.82 -12.61
CA LEU A 93 11.73 2.64 -13.43
C LEU A 93 10.32 2.14 -13.16
N LYS A 94 9.50 2.05 -14.22
CA LYS A 94 8.19 1.38 -14.20
C LYS A 94 8.35 -0.07 -14.68
N ARG A 95 8.26 -1.06 -13.78
CA ARG A 95 8.35 -2.50 -14.13
C ARG A 95 7.33 -3.31 -13.34
N ASN A 96 6.68 -4.29 -13.98
CA ASN A 96 5.71 -5.20 -13.36
C ASN A 96 4.55 -4.49 -12.62
N GLY A 97 4.16 -3.30 -13.09
CA GLY A 97 3.15 -2.50 -12.38
C GLY A 97 3.65 -1.88 -11.08
N PHE A 98 4.96 -1.77 -10.86
CA PHE A 98 5.56 -1.01 -9.76
C PHE A 98 6.43 0.10 -10.31
N VAL A 99 6.55 1.16 -9.52
CA VAL A 99 7.46 2.28 -9.76
C VAL A 99 8.57 2.22 -8.74
N HIS A 100 9.80 2.16 -9.22
CA HIS A 100 11.00 2.03 -8.40
C HIS A 100 11.88 3.25 -8.60
N VAL A 101 12.42 3.79 -7.51
CA VAL A 101 13.50 4.78 -7.54
C VAL A 101 14.61 4.36 -6.59
N ARG A 102 15.86 4.49 -7.06
CA ARG A 102 17.06 4.17 -6.29
C ARG A 102 17.78 5.45 -5.89
N VAL A 103 18.08 5.56 -4.60
CA VAL A 103 18.80 6.69 -4.00
C VAL A 103 20.06 6.18 -3.32
N TRP A 104 21.18 6.83 -3.59
CA TRP A 104 22.47 6.52 -2.97
C TRP A 104 22.80 7.52 -1.87
N PHE A 105 23.39 6.98 -0.80
CA PHE A 105 23.94 7.76 0.31
C PHE A 105 25.46 7.61 0.32
N PRO A 106 26.19 8.48 -0.39
CA PRO A 106 27.63 8.37 -0.44
C PRO A 106 28.24 8.66 0.93
N GLN A 107 29.16 7.82 1.37
CA GLN A 107 29.87 8.05 2.64
C GLN A 107 30.72 9.32 2.58
N PHE A 108 31.31 9.59 1.40
CA PHE A 108 32.15 10.76 1.13
C PHE A 108 31.54 11.64 0.02
N PRO A 109 31.59 12.98 0.16
CA PRO A 109 31.06 13.88 -0.86
C PRO A 109 31.85 13.74 -2.18
N GLY A 110 31.14 13.69 -3.30
CA GLY A 110 31.73 13.70 -4.65
C GLY A 110 32.26 12.34 -5.15
N VAL A 111 32.25 11.29 -4.32
CA VAL A 111 32.68 9.94 -4.70
C VAL A 111 31.58 8.96 -4.34
N VAL A 112 31.24 8.07 -5.29
CA VAL A 112 30.38 6.92 -5.03
C VAL A 112 31.25 5.68 -5.05
N MET A 113 31.27 4.95 -3.94
CA MET A 113 31.99 3.70 -3.73
C MET A 113 31.04 2.51 -3.92
N GLN A 114 31.60 1.34 -4.26
CA GLN A 114 30.83 0.09 -4.32
C GLN A 114 30.25 -0.31 -2.94
N SER A 115 30.85 0.18 -1.85
CA SER A 115 30.38 -0.02 -0.48
C SER A 115 29.26 0.94 -0.07
N ASP A 116 28.93 1.95 -0.88
CA ASP A 116 27.86 2.88 -0.55
C ASP A 116 26.51 2.16 -0.65
N GLN A 117 25.66 2.38 0.35
CA GLN A 117 24.34 1.76 0.41
C GLN A 117 23.35 2.43 -0.53
N GLU A 118 22.46 1.60 -1.07
CA GLU A 118 21.35 2.02 -1.90
C GLU A 118 20.02 1.83 -1.17
N LEU A 119 19.16 2.84 -1.26
CA LEU A 119 17.76 2.77 -0.86
C LEU A 119 16.90 2.62 -2.10
N ILE A 120 15.99 1.66 -2.07
CA ILE A 120 15.04 1.41 -3.15
C ILE A 120 13.64 1.73 -2.64
N ILE A 121 13.04 2.78 -3.18
CA ILE A 121 11.66 3.17 -2.87
C ILE A 121 10.75 2.57 -3.94
N MET A 122 9.77 1.79 -3.50
CA MET A 122 8.83 1.09 -4.36
C MET A 122 7.41 1.56 -4.12
N CYS A 123 6.72 1.94 -5.18
CA CYS A 123 5.30 2.29 -5.15
C CYS A 123 4.49 1.43 -6.12
N LYS A 124 3.42 0.81 -5.62
CA LYS A 124 2.43 0.10 -6.43
C LYS A 124 1.29 1.08 -6.78
N PRO A 125 1.04 1.39 -8.07
CA PRO A 125 -0.17 2.09 -8.48
C PRO A 125 -1.42 1.32 -8.03
N PRO A 126 -2.51 2.02 -7.66
CA PRO A 126 -3.78 1.37 -7.38
C PRO A 126 -4.30 0.66 -8.63
N GLU A 127 -4.93 -0.50 -8.45
CA GLU A 127 -5.50 -1.25 -9.57
C GLU A 127 -6.66 -0.45 -10.19
N PRO A 128 -6.71 -0.32 -11.53
CA PRO A 128 -7.77 0.44 -12.18
C PRO A 128 -9.10 -0.28 -11.92
N THR A 129 -9.98 0.35 -11.15
CA THR A 129 -11.35 -0.13 -10.99
C THR A 129 -12.07 0.10 -12.31
N VAL A 130 -12.30 -0.98 -13.06
CA VAL A 130 -13.12 -0.93 -14.27
C VAL A 130 -14.55 -0.70 -13.83
N ILE A 131 -15.01 0.55 -13.90
CA ILE A 131 -16.42 0.88 -13.72
C ILE A 131 -17.13 0.39 -14.99
N GLU A 132 -17.67 -0.82 -14.96
CA GLU A 132 -18.58 -1.28 -16.01
C GLU A 132 -19.82 -0.38 -15.99
N ASN A 133 -19.92 0.50 -16.97
CA ASN A 133 -21.14 1.27 -17.23
C ASN A 133 -22.27 0.30 -17.61
N LYS A 134 -23.06 -0.16 -16.63
CA LYS A 134 -24.41 -0.64 -16.90
C LYS A 134 -25.29 0.56 -17.23
N ALA A 135 -25.26 0.98 -18.49
CA ALA A 135 -26.25 1.89 -19.03
C ALA A 135 -27.61 1.18 -19.02
N ALA A 136 -28.41 1.44 -18.00
CA ALA A 136 -29.84 1.12 -18.03
C ALA A 136 -30.50 2.06 -19.05
N GLY A 137 -30.83 1.53 -20.23
CA GLY A 137 -31.68 2.23 -21.19
C GLY A 137 -33.08 2.37 -20.60
N PHE A 138 -33.42 3.56 -20.11
CA PHE A 138 -34.77 3.88 -19.65
C PHE A 138 -35.58 4.42 -20.84
N ALA A 139 -36.41 3.56 -21.43
CA ALA A 139 -37.53 3.99 -22.25
C ALA A 139 -38.69 4.35 -21.33
N GLY A 140 -39.11 5.62 -21.32
CA GLY A 140 -40.24 6.07 -20.51
C GLY A 140 -40.78 7.42 -20.98
N SER A 141 -41.97 7.41 -21.56
CA SER A 141 -42.76 8.58 -21.93
C SER A 141 -43.09 9.43 -20.70
N PHE A 142 -42.75 10.73 -20.73
CA PHE A 142 -43.15 11.68 -19.70
C PHE A 142 -44.64 12.04 -19.82
N PRO A 143 -45.48 11.88 -18.77
CA PRO A 143 -46.72 12.63 -18.70
C PRO A 143 -46.48 13.99 -18.02
N HIS A 144 -47.10 15.03 -18.58
CA HIS A 144 -47.12 16.37 -18.00
C HIS A 144 -48.05 16.42 -16.79
N GLY A 145 -47.54 16.97 -15.69
CA GLY A 145 -48.35 17.62 -14.66
C GLY A 145 -48.83 16.72 -13.52
N ALA A 146 -48.04 16.60 -12.46
CA ALA A 146 -48.56 16.45 -11.10
C ALA A 146 -47.54 17.01 -10.10
N ARG A 147 -47.98 18.01 -9.34
CA ARG A 147 -47.24 18.66 -8.27
C ARG A 147 -47.30 17.85 -6.97
N VAL A 148 -46.16 17.81 -6.28
CA VAL A 148 -45.95 17.82 -4.83
C VAL A 148 -46.59 16.70 -3.99
N SER A 149 -45.77 15.71 -3.64
CA SER A 149 -45.54 15.31 -2.24
C SER A 149 -44.11 14.79 -2.19
N GLY A 150 -43.25 15.37 -1.33
CA GLY A 150 -41.88 14.90 -1.17
C GLY A 150 -41.89 13.54 -0.48
N VAL A 151 -42.00 12.47 -1.27
CA VAL A 151 -41.67 11.12 -0.82
C VAL A 151 -40.17 11.00 -0.97
N VAL A 152 -39.49 10.86 0.16
CA VAL A 152 -38.09 10.45 0.19
C VAL A 152 -38.04 9.04 -0.37
N GLU A 153 -37.65 8.90 -1.64
CA GLU A 153 -37.12 7.64 -2.14
C GLU A 153 -35.78 7.43 -1.44
N GLU A 154 -35.83 6.81 -0.25
CA GLU A 154 -34.68 6.08 0.24
C GLU A 154 -34.43 4.96 -0.78
N THR A 155 -33.54 5.21 -1.72
CA THR A 155 -32.88 4.10 -2.41
C THR A 155 -31.91 3.57 -1.36
N PRO A 156 -32.20 2.44 -0.66
CA PRO A 156 -31.28 1.96 0.36
C PRO A 156 -29.95 1.70 -0.33
N GLY A 157 -28.92 2.44 0.09
CA GLY A 157 -27.56 2.24 -0.39
C GLY A 157 -27.24 0.76 -0.28
N ARG A 158 -26.77 0.17 -1.38
CA ARG A 158 -26.42 -1.25 -1.44
C ARG A 158 -25.38 -1.53 -0.36
N LEU A 159 -25.71 -2.38 0.60
CA LEU A 159 -24.81 -2.86 1.63
C LEU A 159 -23.76 -3.75 0.98
N GLU A 160 -22.60 -3.18 0.67
CA GLU A 160 -21.44 -3.93 0.19
C GLU A 160 -20.59 -4.36 1.38
N TYR A 161 -20.68 -5.65 1.70
CA TYR A 161 -19.85 -6.32 2.71
C TYR A 161 -19.12 -7.49 2.05
N GLU A 162 -17.89 -7.73 2.50
CA GLU A 162 -17.06 -8.82 2.00
C GLU A 162 -16.58 -9.67 3.18
N VAL A 163 -16.62 -10.99 3.01
CA VAL A 163 -16.11 -11.97 3.96
C VAL A 163 -15.07 -12.82 3.26
N ALA A 164 -13.86 -12.87 3.83
CA ALA A 164 -12.74 -13.62 3.26
C ALA A 164 -12.00 -14.42 4.34
N LEU A 165 -11.43 -15.55 3.91
CA LEU A 165 -10.65 -16.46 4.74
C LEU A 165 -9.16 -16.35 4.37
N TYR A 166 -8.34 -16.14 5.39
CA TYR A 166 -6.92 -15.87 5.27
C TYR A 166 -6.11 -16.97 5.95
N LYS A 167 -4.95 -17.31 5.37
CA LYS A 167 -3.97 -18.18 6.02
C LYS A 167 -3.04 -17.34 6.90
N GLU A 168 -2.77 -17.78 8.12
CA GLU A 168 -1.71 -17.17 8.92
C GLU A 168 -0.34 -17.48 8.29
N ALA A 169 0.41 -16.44 7.93
CA ALA A 169 1.73 -16.59 7.33
C ALA A 169 2.74 -17.10 8.38
N PRO A 170 3.55 -18.14 8.08
CA PRO A 170 4.60 -18.56 8.99
C PRO A 170 5.64 -17.46 9.14
N ALA A 171 6.04 -17.17 10.39
CA ALA A 171 6.97 -16.09 10.76
C ALA A 171 8.37 -16.16 10.11
N ALA A 172 8.67 -17.23 9.36
CA ALA A 172 9.96 -17.46 8.72
C ALA A 172 10.03 -17.08 7.22
N ARG A 173 8.97 -16.49 6.64
CA ARG A 173 9.01 -16.00 5.24
C ARG A 173 8.34 -14.64 5.09
N ILE A 174 9.02 -13.60 5.56
CA ILE A 174 8.78 -12.22 5.12
C ILE A 174 9.58 -12.02 3.82
N SER A 175 9.16 -12.72 2.76
CA SER A 175 9.71 -12.58 1.41
C SER A 175 8.64 -13.05 0.44
N ASN A 176 7.98 -12.09 -0.24
CA ASN A 176 6.99 -12.27 -1.30
C ASN A 176 5.82 -13.22 -1.00
N ILE A 177 4.60 -12.65 -0.87
CA ILE A 177 3.34 -13.14 -1.47
C ILE A 177 2.26 -12.09 -1.17
N THR A 178 1.75 -11.42 -2.20
CA THR A 178 0.58 -10.52 -2.15
C THR A 178 -0.73 -11.27 -2.42
N SER A 179 -0.82 -12.54 -2.04
CA SER A 179 -2.05 -13.32 -2.16
C SER A 179 -2.16 -14.27 -0.96
N SER A 180 -2.48 -13.69 0.19
CA SER A 180 -2.85 -14.42 1.41
C SER A 180 -4.37 -14.59 1.55
N GLU A 181 -5.12 -14.24 0.50
CA GLU A 181 -6.50 -14.69 0.31
C GLU A 181 -6.46 -16.09 -0.29
N LEU A 182 -7.08 -17.06 0.37
CA LEU A 182 -7.25 -18.38 -0.24
C LEU A 182 -8.40 -18.29 -1.26
N PRO A 183 -8.20 -18.73 -2.51
CA PRO A 183 -9.32 -18.98 -3.40
C PRO A 183 -10.23 -20.04 -2.79
N VAL A 184 -11.53 -19.87 -2.97
CA VAL A 184 -12.61 -20.63 -2.30
C VAL A 184 -12.47 -22.16 -2.50
N ASP A 185 -11.80 -22.60 -3.57
CA ASP A 185 -11.69 -24.01 -3.98
C ASP A 185 -10.37 -24.69 -3.59
N GLN A 186 -9.52 -24.06 -2.77
CA GLN A 186 -8.21 -24.64 -2.43
C GLN A 186 -8.24 -25.44 -1.12
N ALA A 187 -7.90 -26.73 -1.22
CA ALA A 187 -7.76 -27.60 -0.06
C ALA A 187 -6.65 -27.10 0.89
N VAL A 188 -6.98 -27.01 2.18
CA VAL A 188 -6.06 -26.58 3.25
C VAL A 188 -5.62 -27.78 4.09
N PRO A 189 -4.31 -27.96 4.36
CA PRO A 189 -3.84 -29.00 5.27
C PRO A 189 -4.37 -28.82 6.69
N ILE A 190 -4.78 -29.93 7.31
CA ILE A 190 -5.23 -29.97 8.72
C ILE A 190 -4.12 -29.46 9.63
N GLY A 191 -4.46 -28.60 10.59
CA GLY A 191 -3.51 -27.92 11.48
C GLY A 191 -3.04 -26.56 10.99
N THR A 192 -3.48 -26.11 9.80
CA THR A 192 -3.26 -24.73 9.35
C THR A 192 -4.16 -23.77 10.11
N LYS A 193 -3.59 -22.69 10.67
CA LYS A 193 -4.37 -21.63 11.30
C LYS A 193 -4.98 -20.71 10.24
N LEU A 194 -6.31 -20.60 10.28
CA LEU A 194 -7.11 -19.79 9.39
C LEU A 194 -7.66 -18.59 10.15
N GLN A 195 -7.77 -17.46 9.47
CA GLN A 195 -8.32 -16.22 9.99
C GLN A 195 -9.50 -15.79 9.13
N LEU A 196 -10.67 -15.63 9.75
CA LEU A 196 -11.86 -15.10 9.10
C LEU A 196 -11.91 -13.58 9.31
N ARG A 197 -12.11 -12.80 8.24
CA ARG A 197 -12.26 -11.35 8.33
C ARG A 197 -13.45 -10.87 7.52
N ALA A 198 -14.28 -10.06 8.16
CA ALA A 198 -15.33 -9.28 7.51
C ALA A 198 -14.85 -7.83 7.31
N ARG A 199 -15.13 -7.26 6.14
CA ARG A 199 -14.86 -5.86 5.82
C ARG A 199 -16.13 -5.20 5.31
N ILE A 200 -16.29 -3.93 5.66
CA ILE A 200 -17.37 -3.07 5.18
C ILE A 200 -16.77 -1.92 4.39
N SER A 201 -17.43 -1.53 3.30
CA SER A 201 -17.00 -0.39 2.49
C SER A 201 -16.97 0.90 3.32
N PRO A 202 -15.92 1.73 3.21
CA PRO A 202 -15.85 3.01 3.91
C PRO A 202 -16.94 4.01 3.46
N GLU A 203 -17.53 3.80 2.27
CA GLU A 203 -18.65 4.59 1.75
C GLU A 203 -20.03 4.06 2.22
N SER A 204 -20.04 2.99 3.02
CA SER A 204 -21.28 2.47 3.58
C SER A 204 -21.85 3.41 4.64
N ALA A 205 -23.17 3.55 4.66
CA ALA A 205 -23.88 4.25 5.73
C ALA A 205 -23.64 3.60 7.12
N TRP A 206 -23.18 2.34 7.15
CA TRP A 206 -22.91 1.57 8.35
C TRP A 206 -21.42 1.56 8.67
N LYS A 207 -21.07 2.06 9.86
CA LYS A 207 -19.66 2.24 10.29
C LYS A 207 -19.03 0.99 10.91
N TYR A 208 -19.85 0.03 11.35
CA TYR A 208 -19.38 -1.13 12.11
C TYR A 208 -20.04 -2.41 11.58
N VAL A 209 -19.30 -3.51 11.65
CA VAL A 209 -19.76 -4.85 11.30
C VAL A 209 -19.55 -5.78 12.49
N LYS A 210 -20.55 -6.61 12.80
CA LYS A 210 -20.47 -7.65 13.82
C LYS A 210 -20.85 -8.99 13.20
N LEU A 211 -20.00 -9.98 13.39
CA LEU A 211 -20.32 -11.37 13.04
C LEU A 211 -21.32 -11.91 14.07
N MET A 212 -22.49 -12.31 13.60
CA MET A 212 -23.55 -12.86 14.45
C MET A 212 -23.50 -14.38 14.49
N GLU A 213 -23.22 -15.01 13.35
CA GLU A 213 -23.10 -16.45 13.24
C GLU A 213 -22.02 -16.81 12.21
N VAL A 214 -21.23 -17.83 12.54
CA VAL A 214 -20.23 -18.42 11.63
C VAL A 214 -20.31 -19.92 11.81
N THR A 215 -20.66 -20.63 10.74
CA THR A 215 -20.84 -22.09 10.77
C THR A 215 -20.07 -22.72 9.63
N VAL A 216 -19.35 -23.81 9.93
CA VAL A 216 -18.67 -24.64 8.94
C VAL A 216 -19.57 -25.83 8.65
N SER A 217 -20.06 -25.94 7.42
CA SER A 217 -20.94 -27.03 6.99
C SER A 217 -20.26 -27.92 5.94
N PRO A 218 -20.52 -29.24 5.95
CA PRO A 218 -20.13 -30.11 4.85
C PRO A 218 -20.93 -29.89 3.57
N ASP A 219 -22.10 -29.23 3.64
CA ASP A 219 -22.94 -28.92 2.49
C ASP A 219 -22.91 -27.41 2.18
N PRO A 220 -22.61 -27.00 0.93
CA PRO A 220 -22.60 -25.59 0.54
C PRO A 220 -23.99 -24.92 0.56
N ASP A 221 -25.08 -25.68 0.43
CA ASP A 221 -26.45 -25.19 0.33
C ASP A 221 -27.19 -25.22 1.67
N ASP A 222 -26.77 -26.07 2.62
CA ASP A 222 -27.34 -26.16 3.97
C ASP A 222 -26.29 -25.88 5.06
N PRO A 223 -26.29 -24.68 5.69
CA PRO A 223 -25.33 -24.35 6.74
C PRO A 223 -25.53 -25.14 8.04
N HIS A 224 -26.66 -25.82 8.23
CA HIS A 224 -27.01 -26.54 9.46
C HIS A 224 -27.12 -28.06 9.25
N MET A 225 -26.57 -28.57 8.16
CA MET A 225 -26.53 -30.00 7.91
C MET A 225 -25.88 -30.76 9.08
N ILE A 226 -26.31 -32.01 9.28
CA ILE A 226 -25.71 -32.92 10.25
C ILE A 226 -24.19 -33.02 10.00
N GLY A 227 -23.39 -32.68 11.00
CA GLY A 227 -21.94 -32.60 10.90
C GLY A 227 -21.39 -31.16 10.77
N SER A 228 -22.27 -30.16 10.71
CA SER A 228 -21.88 -28.75 10.80
C SER A 228 -21.39 -28.38 12.21
N VAL A 229 -20.48 -27.41 12.26
CA VAL A 229 -19.88 -26.90 13.50
C VAL A 229 -20.00 -25.38 13.53
N ALA A 230 -20.68 -24.86 14.55
CA ALA A 230 -20.76 -23.41 14.80
C ALA A 230 -19.46 -22.93 15.47
N LEU A 231 -18.83 -21.92 14.88
CA LEU A 231 -17.65 -21.23 15.41
C LEU A 231 -18.01 -19.94 16.15
N VAL A 232 -19.12 -19.30 15.76
CA VAL A 232 -19.68 -18.11 16.42
C VAL A 232 -21.18 -18.27 16.45
N LYS A 233 -21.80 -18.02 17.61
CA LYS A 233 -23.27 -18.04 17.76
C LYS A 233 -23.73 -16.85 18.59
N ASP A 234 -24.78 -16.17 18.14
CA ASP A 234 -25.32 -14.96 18.77
C ASP A 234 -24.27 -13.85 18.99
N GLY A 235 -23.23 -13.84 18.16
CA GLY A 235 -22.09 -12.91 18.25
C GLY A 235 -21.16 -13.14 19.44
N LEU A 236 -21.19 -14.35 20.01
CA LEU A 236 -20.23 -14.85 21.00
C LEU A 236 -19.32 -15.89 20.33
N VAL A 237 -18.02 -15.77 20.58
CA VAL A 237 -16.95 -16.68 20.12
C VAL A 237 -16.67 -17.71 21.20
#